data_AF-E1IC61-F1
#
_entry.id   AF-E1IC61-F1
#
_cell.length_a   1.000
_cell.length_b   1.000
_cell.length_c   1.000
_cell.angle_alpha   90.00
_cell.angle_beta   90.00
_cell.angle_gamma   90.00
#
_symmetry.space_group_name_H-M   'P 1'
#
loop_
_entity.id
_entity.type
_entity.pdbx_description
1 polymer ?
#
loop_
_entity_poly.entity_id
_entity_poly.type
_entity_poly.pdbx_seq_one_letter_code
_entity_poly.pdbx_strand_id
1 'polypeptide(L)'
;MDLTSIQPGDLMAYLDGVQLPHVEQALQVSAELRQELEDLRQTERRFQAVFADLALADPQDLVDVATGQASAEQQLRVAAYVRVNPQGRQDLADLITAATPAPRLRLPRFIALPQVLATSLRALEPVAPEQSFYATELAAQVVVRILPPKDDRWRIEGFVTRNEQPVAQARISLRAEHARPRPRHTDADGFFTFARLQAGVYQLQVRFDDGMLFLPSILLNHD
;
A
#
# COMPACT_ATOMS: atom_id res chain seq x y z
N MET A 1 -65.17 24.58 -4.89
CA MET A 1 -63.88 24.07 -4.41
C MET A 1 -62.89 24.37 -5.51
N ASP A 2 -61.99 25.31 -5.28
CA ASP A 2 -60.95 25.63 -6.25
C ASP A 2 -60.04 24.40 -6.37
N LEU A 3 -60.04 23.80 -7.55
CA LEU A 3 -59.04 22.79 -7.92
C LEU A 3 -57.68 23.46 -7.70
N THR A 4 -56.90 22.87 -6.79
CA THR A 4 -55.60 23.33 -6.31
C THR A 4 -54.76 23.86 -7.47
N SER A 5 -54.62 25.18 -7.53
CA SER A 5 -53.83 25.88 -8.54
C SER A 5 -52.36 25.50 -8.36
N ILE A 6 -51.87 24.59 -9.22
CA ILE A 6 -50.45 24.31 -9.35
C ILE A 6 -49.77 25.61 -9.79
N GLN A 7 -48.80 26.05 -9.02
CA GLN A 7 -48.05 27.26 -9.37
C GLN A 7 -47.03 26.93 -10.47
N PRO A 8 -46.71 27.88 -11.36
CA PRO A 8 -45.59 27.74 -12.29
C PRO A 8 -44.31 27.37 -11.53
N GLY A 9 -43.74 26.20 -11.81
CA GLY A 9 -42.53 25.68 -11.16
C GLY A 9 -42.76 24.50 -10.21
N ASP A 10 -43.98 24.25 -9.74
CA ASP A 10 -44.29 23.12 -8.86
C ASP A 10 -44.02 21.77 -9.54
N LEU A 11 -44.37 21.63 -10.83
CA LEU A 11 -44.07 20.44 -11.61
C LEU A 11 -42.55 20.21 -11.78
N MET A 12 -41.77 21.30 -11.87
CA MET A 12 -40.31 21.20 -12.00
C MET A 12 -39.67 20.76 -10.68
N ALA A 13 -40.06 21.38 -9.56
CA ALA A 13 -39.61 20.96 -8.24
C ALA A 13 -40.00 19.49 -7.94
N TYR A 14 -41.18 19.06 -8.39
CA TYR A 14 -41.60 17.67 -8.29
C TYR A 14 -40.72 16.72 -9.11
N LEU A 15 -40.29 17.12 -10.32
CA LEU A 15 -39.33 16.36 -11.14
C LEU A 15 -37.95 16.26 -10.48
N ASP A 16 -37.51 17.31 -9.79
CA ASP A 16 -36.27 17.34 -9.00
C ASP A 16 -36.35 16.47 -7.71
N GLY A 17 -37.47 15.78 -7.48
CA GLY A 17 -37.68 14.88 -6.35
C GLY A 17 -38.19 15.55 -5.08
N VAL A 18 -38.60 16.83 -5.14
CA VAL A 18 -39.24 17.51 -4.00
C VAL A 18 -40.65 16.97 -3.83
N GLN A 19 -40.96 16.48 -2.62
CA GLN A 19 -42.30 15.98 -2.32
C GLN A 19 -43.30 17.12 -2.15
N LEU A 20 -44.28 17.20 -3.05
CA LEU A 20 -45.32 18.23 -3.07
C LEU A 20 -46.71 17.57 -3.05
N PRO A 21 -47.33 17.39 -1.86
CA PRO A 21 -48.58 16.65 -1.72
C PRO A 21 -49.75 17.19 -2.56
N HIS A 22 -49.79 18.50 -2.80
CA HIS A 22 -50.81 19.11 -3.65
C HIS A 22 -50.62 18.77 -5.14
N VAL A 23 -49.38 18.59 -5.60
CA VAL A 23 -49.07 18.15 -6.96
C VAL A 23 -49.45 16.69 -7.14
N GLU A 24 -49.19 15.83 -6.15
CA GLU A 24 -49.60 14.42 -6.19
C GLU A 24 -51.11 14.26 -6.27
N GLN A 25 -51.86 15.01 -5.45
CA GLN A 25 -53.32 15.03 -5.50
C GLN A 25 -53.82 15.53 -6.86
N ALA A 26 -53.21 16.58 -7.42
CA ALA A 26 -53.59 17.10 -8.72
C ALA A 26 -53.30 16.12 -9.88
N LEU A 27 -52.18 15.38 -9.81
CA LEU A 27 -51.83 14.33 -10.78
C LEU A 27 -52.79 13.13 -10.74
N GLN A 28 -53.39 12.82 -9.59
CA GLN A 28 -54.41 11.76 -9.48
C GLN A 28 -55.71 12.13 -10.18
N VAL A 29 -56.09 13.41 -10.14
CA VAL A 29 -57.37 13.89 -10.65
C VAL A 29 -57.30 14.31 -12.12
N SER A 30 -56.16 14.86 -12.56
CA SER A 30 -56.02 15.40 -13.92
C SER A 30 -55.23 14.48 -14.85
N ALA A 31 -55.81 14.15 -16.01
CA ALA A 31 -55.10 13.45 -17.08
C ALA A 31 -54.13 14.37 -17.84
N GLU A 32 -54.48 15.65 -17.99
CA GLU A 32 -53.67 16.64 -18.70
C GLU A 32 -52.34 16.91 -17.97
N LEU A 33 -52.38 17.06 -16.65
CA LEU A 33 -51.16 17.26 -15.85
C LEU A 33 -50.21 16.05 -15.90
N ARG A 34 -50.76 14.83 -16.01
CA ARG A 34 -49.95 13.63 -16.20
C ARG A 34 -49.26 13.61 -17.56
N GLN A 35 -49.95 14.10 -18.60
CA GLN A 35 -49.36 14.24 -19.93
C GLN A 35 -48.26 15.30 -19.94
N GLU A 36 -48.50 16.47 -19.34
CA GLU A 36 -47.50 17.54 -19.22
C GLU A 36 -46.25 17.08 -18.46
N LEU A 37 -46.43 16.34 -17.35
CA LEU A 37 -45.31 15.75 -16.60
C LEU A 37 -44.51 14.76 -17.45
N GLU A 38 -45.17 13.93 -18.27
CA GLU A 38 -44.49 12.99 -19.15
C GLU A 38 -43.73 13.71 -20.28
N ASP A 39 -44.31 14.78 -20.84
CA ASP A 39 -43.65 15.61 -21.86
C ASP A 39 -42.41 16.32 -21.30
N LEU A 40 -42.49 16.82 -20.05
CA LEU A 40 -41.33 17.38 -19.34
C LEU A 40 -40.24 16.33 -19.11
N ARG A 41 -40.60 15.11 -18.67
CA ARG A 41 -39.64 13.99 -18.52
C ARG A 41 -38.99 13.60 -19.83
N GLN A 42 -39.75 13.61 -20.94
CA GLN A 42 -39.17 13.33 -22.26
C GLN A 42 -38.19 14.43 -22.69
N THR A 43 -38.52 15.70 -22.40
CA THR A 43 -37.66 16.84 -22.69
C THR A 43 -36.38 16.77 -21.88
N GLU A 44 -36.48 16.47 -20.58
CA GLU A 44 -35.33 16.26 -19.71
C GLU A 44 -34.45 15.09 -20.21
N ARG A 45 -35.05 13.95 -20.56
CA ARG A 45 -34.32 12.80 -21.14
C ARG A 45 -33.59 13.18 -22.42
N ARG A 46 -34.18 14.00 -23.30
CA ARG A 46 -33.51 14.47 -24.53
C ARG A 46 -32.35 15.40 -24.22
N PHE A 47 -32.52 16.34 -23.29
CA PHE A 47 -31.44 17.22 -22.87
C PHE A 47 -30.29 16.44 -22.22
N GLN A 48 -30.62 15.53 -21.30
CA GLN A 48 -29.64 14.64 -20.68
C GLN A 48 -28.91 13.80 -21.74
N ALA A 49 -29.58 13.27 -22.75
CA ALA A 49 -28.93 12.52 -23.83
C ALA A 49 -27.94 13.40 -24.63
N VAL A 50 -28.32 14.64 -24.94
CA VAL A 50 -27.44 15.59 -25.65
C VAL A 50 -26.22 15.98 -24.81
N PHE A 51 -26.38 16.16 -23.50
CA PHE A 51 -25.28 16.53 -22.61
C PHE A 51 -24.43 15.34 -22.14
N ALA A 52 -24.99 14.13 -22.12
CA ALA A 52 -24.26 12.91 -21.79
C ALA A 52 -23.15 12.62 -22.82
N ASP A 53 -23.40 12.90 -24.10
CA ASP A 53 -22.40 12.79 -25.17
C ASP A 53 -21.26 13.81 -25.04
N LEU A 54 -21.46 14.89 -24.28
CA LEU A 54 -20.47 15.97 -24.13
C LEU A 54 -19.61 15.85 -22.86
N ALA A 55 -19.90 14.89 -21.97
CA ALA A 55 -19.30 14.83 -20.63
C ALA A 55 -18.71 13.45 -20.27
N LEU A 56 -18.39 12.61 -21.24
CA LEU A 56 -17.60 11.40 -20.96
C LEU A 56 -16.16 11.82 -20.66
N ALA A 57 -15.76 11.72 -19.39
CA ALA A 57 -14.35 11.77 -19.04
C ALA A 57 -13.63 10.63 -19.74
N ASP A 58 -12.44 10.90 -20.30
CA ASP A 58 -11.57 9.85 -20.82
C ASP A 58 -11.31 8.84 -19.68
N PRO A 59 -11.45 7.51 -19.91
CA PRO A 59 -11.11 6.50 -18.93
C PRO A 59 -9.70 6.69 -18.32
N GLN A 60 -8.75 7.24 -19.07
CA GLN A 60 -7.42 7.56 -18.56
C GLN A 60 -7.43 8.64 -17.48
N ASP A 61 -8.31 9.65 -17.58
CA ASP A 61 -8.42 10.71 -16.57
C ASP A 61 -8.86 10.12 -15.21
N LEU A 62 -9.71 9.09 -15.19
CA LEU A 62 -10.12 8.39 -13.96
C LEU A 62 -8.93 7.67 -13.31
N VAL A 63 -8.09 7.01 -14.11
CA VAL A 63 -6.89 6.31 -13.63
C VAL A 63 -5.87 7.30 -13.08
N ASP A 64 -5.65 8.41 -13.79
CA ASP A 64 -4.72 9.45 -13.36
C ASP A 64 -5.17 10.10 -12.05
N VAL A 65 -6.49 10.30 -11.86
CA VAL A 65 -7.03 10.81 -10.58
C VAL A 65 -6.86 9.77 -9.48
N ALA A 66 -7.20 8.51 -9.74
CA ALA A 66 -7.08 7.43 -8.75
C ALA A 66 -5.64 7.19 -8.30
N THR A 67 -4.66 7.38 -9.20
CA THR A 67 -3.23 7.21 -8.90
C THR A 67 -2.56 8.47 -8.36
N GLY A 68 -3.28 9.61 -8.30
CA GLY A 68 -2.75 10.89 -7.85
C GLY A 68 -1.83 11.58 -8.87
N GLN A 69 -1.90 11.20 -10.14
CA GLN A 69 -1.10 11.73 -11.24
C GLN A 69 -1.84 12.79 -12.08
N ALA A 70 -3.16 12.94 -11.89
CA ALA A 70 -3.97 13.88 -12.65
C ALA A 70 -3.62 15.35 -12.38
N SER A 71 -3.62 16.15 -13.46
CA SER A 71 -3.59 17.60 -13.40
C SER A 71 -4.86 18.18 -12.77
N ALA A 72 -4.82 19.45 -12.35
CA ALA A 72 -5.98 20.13 -11.74
C ALA A 72 -7.20 20.19 -12.67
N GLU A 73 -6.99 20.33 -13.98
CA GLU A 73 -8.07 20.35 -14.97
C GLU A 73 -8.72 18.97 -15.12
N GLN A 74 -7.91 17.89 -15.19
CA GLN A 74 -8.40 16.51 -15.21
C GLN A 74 -9.20 16.19 -13.94
N GLN A 75 -8.72 16.62 -12.76
CA GLN A 75 -9.44 16.46 -11.50
C GLN A 75 -10.82 17.13 -11.52
N LEU A 76 -10.92 18.35 -12.07
CA LEU A 76 -12.21 19.05 -12.19
C LEU A 76 -13.16 18.36 -13.17
N ARG A 77 -12.67 17.87 -14.32
CA ARG A 77 -13.49 17.13 -15.30
C ARG A 77 -14.02 15.83 -14.70
N VAL A 78 -13.14 15.04 -14.08
CA VAL A 78 -13.54 13.80 -13.39
C VAL A 78 -14.53 14.10 -12.27
N ALA A 79 -14.30 15.15 -11.48
CA ALA A 79 -15.23 15.56 -10.41
C ALA A 79 -16.62 15.94 -10.94
N ALA A 80 -16.69 16.65 -12.06
CA ALA A 80 -17.95 16.97 -12.73
C ALA A 80 -18.64 15.70 -13.26
N TYR A 81 -17.89 14.80 -13.91
CA TYR A 81 -18.38 13.53 -14.43
C TYR A 81 -18.97 12.63 -13.34
N VAL A 82 -18.24 12.36 -12.24
CA VAL A 82 -18.71 11.47 -11.16
C VAL A 82 -19.85 12.07 -10.32
N ARG A 83 -20.08 13.39 -10.43
CA ARG A 83 -21.23 14.06 -9.81
C ARG A 83 -22.52 13.71 -10.55
N VAL A 84 -22.49 13.69 -11.87
CA VAL A 84 -23.67 13.44 -12.72
C VAL A 84 -23.84 11.97 -13.13
N ASN A 85 -22.77 11.16 -13.07
CA ASN A 85 -22.78 9.76 -13.47
C ASN A 85 -22.51 8.82 -12.26
N PRO A 86 -23.52 8.07 -11.77
CA PRO A 86 -23.36 7.11 -10.67
C PRO A 86 -22.38 5.96 -10.97
N GLN A 87 -22.33 5.48 -12.23
CA GLN A 87 -21.41 4.42 -12.64
C GLN A 87 -19.96 4.92 -12.57
N GLY A 88 -19.69 6.11 -13.10
CA GLY A 88 -18.36 6.72 -13.03
C GLY A 88 -17.84 6.92 -11.60
N ARG A 89 -18.75 7.13 -10.64
CA ARG A 89 -18.40 7.17 -9.21
C ARG A 89 -17.95 5.82 -8.67
N GLN A 90 -18.63 4.74 -9.07
CA GLN A 90 -18.25 3.37 -8.70
C GLN A 90 -16.90 3.01 -9.33
N ASP A 91 -16.73 3.28 -10.62
CA ASP A 91 -15.48 3.00 -11.34
C ASP A 91 -14.28 3.72 -10.70
N LEU A 92 -14.44 5.00 -10.33
CA LEU A 92 -13.41 5.75 -9.63
C LEU A 92 -13.10 5.17 -8.24
N ALA A 93 -14.12 4.74 -7.49
CA ALA A 93 -13.94 4.14 -6.16
C ALA A 93 -13.19 2.80 -6.24
N ASP A 94 -13.49 1.98 -7.24
CA ASP A 94 -12.81 0.71 -7.50
C ASP A 94 -11.35 0.95 -7.90
N LEU A 95 -11.09 1.93 -8.77
CA LEU A 95 -9.73 2.33 -9.13
C LEU A 95 -8.94 2.86 -7.94
N ILE A 96 -9.53 3.70 -7.07
CA ILE A 96 -8.88 4.17 -5.85
C ILE A 96 -8.55 2.99 -4.92
N THR A 97 -9.47 2.03 -4.79
CA THR A 97 -9.27 0.81 -3.98
C THR A 97 -8.13 -0.04 -4.53
N ALA A 98 -8.06 -0.21 -5.86
CA ALA A 98 -6.99 -0.94 -6.53
C ALA A 98 -5.64 -0.20 -6.51
N ALA A 99 -5.66 1.13 -6.60
CA ALA A 99 -4.48 1.99 -6.56
C ALA A 99 -3.93 2.18 -5.14
N THR A 100 -4.77 2.00 -4.11
CA THR A 100 -4.32 2.03 -2.72
C THR A 100 -3.38 0.85 -2.51
N PRO A 101 -2.06 1.07 -2.35
CA PRO A 101 -1.14 -0.03 -2.10
C PRO A 101 -1.60 -0.71 -0.82
N ALA A 102 -1.82 -2.03 -0.88
CA ALA A 102 -2.23 -2.83 0.26
C ALA A 102 -1.46 -2.36 1.50
N PRO A 103 -2.15 -2.02 2.60
CA PRO A 103 -1.53 -1.38 3.75
C PRO A 103 -0.31 -2.21 4.10
N ARG A 104 0.88 -1.63 3.90
CA ARG A 104 2.14 -2.34 4.15
C ARG A 104 2.12 -2.67 5.63
N LEU A 105 1.76 -3.91 5.97
CA LEU A 105 1.76 -4.41 7.34
C LEU A 105 3.14 -4.04 7.91
N ARG A 106 3.13 -3.08 8.84
CA ARG A 106 4.35 -2.64 9.50
C ARG A 106 4.78 -3.81 10.36
N LEU A 107 5.68 -4.62 9.84
CA LEU A 107 6.22 -5.74 10.60
C LEU A 107 6.83 -5.19 11.90
N PRO A 108 6.55 -5.83 13.05
CA PRO A 108 7.16 -5.46 14.31
C PRO A 108 8.70 -5.55 14.18
N ARG A 109 9.39 -4.66 14.89
CA ARG A 109 10.84 -4.50 14.83
C ARG A 109 11.44 -4.94 16.16
N PHE A 110 12.37 -5.88 16.09
CA PHE A 110 13.04 -6.46 17.25
C PHE A 110 14.55 -6.19 17.16
N ILE A 111 15.21 -6.09 18.31
CA ILE A 111 16.65 -5.91 18.40
C ILE A 111 17.25 -7.23 18.91
N ALA A 112 18.20 -7.78 18.16
CA ALA A 112 18.91 -8.98 18.57
C ALA A 112 19.94 -8.62 19.65
N LEU A 113 19.96 -9.39 20.74
CA LEU A 113 20.92 -9.21 21.81
C LEU A 113 22.11 -10.16 21.62
N PRO A 114 23.36 -9.70 21.84
CA PRO A 114 24.53 -10.57 21.76
C PRO A 114 24.48 -11.63 22.86
N GLN A 115 24.66 -12.89 22.50
CA GLN A 115 24.85 -13.96 23.46
C GLN A 115 26.34 -14.01 23.83
N VAL A 116 26.67 -13.51 25.02
CA VAL A 116 27.99 -13.74 25.60
C VAL A 116 28.04 -15.22 25.97
N LEU A 117 28.68 -16.04 25.12
CA LEU A 117 29.00 -17.41 25.50
C LEU A 117 29.93 -17.33 26.71
N ALA A 118 29.50 -17.89 27.85
CA ALA A 118 30.36 -18.03 29.01
C ALA A 118 31.52 -18.96 28.60
N THR A 119 32.66 -18.36 28.26
CA THR A 119 33.87 -19.02 27.78
C THR A 119 34.48 -19.87 28.90
N SER A 120 33.86 -21.01 29.20
CA SER A 120 34.33 -21.97 30.18
C SER A 120 35.24 -22.98 29.48
N LEU A 121 36.55 -22.81 29.68
CA LEU A 121 37.58 -23.87 29.73
C LEU A 121 37.85 -24.70 28.44
N ARG A 122 38.76 -24.18 27.60
CA ARG A 122 40.03 -24.80 27.12
C ARG A 122 40.40 -24.22 25.75
N ALA A 123 41.54 -23.54 25.72
CA ALA A 123 42.08 -22.88 24.55
C ALA A 123 42.42 -23.89 23.42
N LEU A 124 41.60 -23.88 22.39
CA LEU A 124 41.99 -24.18 21.02
C LEU A 124 42.04 -22.84 20.26
N GLU A 125 42.89 -22.75 19.25
CA GLU A 125 43.26 -21.53 18.53
C GLU A 125 42.07 -20.62 18.15
N PRO A 126 42.28 -19.29 18.05
CA PRO A 126 41.23 -18.34 17.71
C PRO A 126 40.78 -18.51 16.25
N VAL A 127 39.84 -19.43 16.02
CA VAL A 127 38.95 -19.38 14.87
C VAL A 127 38.20 -18.05 14.98
N ALA A 128 38.17 -17.27 13.88
CA ALA A 128 37.59 -15.92 13.85
C ALA A 128 36.29 -15.83 14.68
N PRO A 129 36.12 -14.80 15.53
CA PRO A 129 35.09 -14.81 16.55
C PRO A 129 33.70 -14.88 15.91
N GLU A 130 33.07 -16.04 16.01
CA GLU A 130 31.66 -16.20 15.69
C GLU A 130 30.84 -15.42 16.73
N GLN A 131 29.94 -14.58 16.26
CA GLN A 131 29.07 -13.77 17.10
C GLN A 131 27.65 -14.31 17.00
N SER A 132 27.09 -14.75 18.13
CA SER A 132 25.70 -15.22 18.23
C SER A 132 24.80 -14.11 18.74
N PHE A 133 23.67 -13.90 18.08
CA PHE A 133 22.64 -12.95 18.47
C PHE A 133 21.29 -13.65 18.58
N TYR A 134 20.49 -13.27 19.56
CA TYR A 134 19.19 -13.88 19.81
C TYR A 134 18.08 -12.84 20.02
N ALA A 135 16.88 -13.13 19.54
CA ALA A 135 15.66 -12.38 19.83
C ALA A 135 14.54 -13.32 20.26
N THR A 136 14.19 -13.22 21.54
CA THR A 136 13.21 -14.10 22.19
C THR A 136 11.83 -14.00 21.58
N GLU A 137 11.40 -12.80 21.17
CA GLU A 137 10.07 -12.53 20.62
C GLU A 137 9.83 -13.23 19.29
N LEU A 138 10.90 -13.47 18.52
CA LEU A 138 10.86 -14.22 17.27
C LEU A 138 11.29 -15.68 17.44
N ALA A 139 11.80 -16.04 18.63
CA ALA A 139 12.53 -17.27 18.88
C ALA A 139 13.62 -17.52 17.81
N ALA A 140 14.31 -16.45 17.41
CA ALA A 140 15.26 -16.45 16.30
C ALA A 140 16.68 -16.22 16.79
N GLN A 141 17.62 -16.98 16.22
CA GLN A 141 19.05 -16.85 16.45
C GLN A 141 19.74 -16.54 15.13
N VAL A 142 20.72 -15.63 15.18
CA VAL A 142 21.57 -15.30 14.04
C VAL A 142 23.02 -15.45 14.48
N VAL A 143 23.75 -16.34 13.82
CA VAL A 143 25.19 -16.49 14.00
C VAL A 143 25.89 -15.79 12.84
N VAL A 144 26.85 -14.93 13.15
CA VAL A 144 27.60 -14.15 12.16
C VAL A 144 29.08 -14.44 12.32
N ARG A 145 29.75 -14.70 11.19
CA ARG A 145 31.20 -14.86 11.09
C ARG A 145 31.76 -13.83 10.13
N ILE A 146 32.75 -13.08 10.60
CA ILE A 146 33.47 -12.09 9.80
C ILE A 146 34.80 -12.74 9.39
N LEU A 147 35.02 -12.87 8.09
CA LEU A 147 36.25 -13.45 7.56
C LEU A 147 37.24 -12.33 7.24
N PRO A 148 38.55 -12.53 7.52
CA PRO A 148 39.59 -11.56 7.18
C PRO A 148 39.52 -11.15 5.70
N PRO A 149 39.92 -9.92 5.37
CA PRO A 149 39.81 -9.42 4.03
C PRO A 149 40.77 -10.18 3.10
N LYS A 150 40.30 -10.47 1.89
CA LYS A 150 41.13 -10.93 0.78
C LYS A 150 41.10 -9.85 -0.29
N ASP A 151 42.26 -9.36 -0.73
CA ASP A 151 42.36 -8.27 -1.71
C ASP A 151 41.59 -7.00 -1.29
N ASP A 152 41.76 -6.57 -0.03
CA ASP A 152 41.03 -5.45 0.61
C ASP A 152 39.50 -5.59 0.65
N ARG A 153 39.01 -6.82 0.52
CA ARG A 153 37.58 -7.11 0.52
C ARG A 153 37.21 -8.08 1.63
N TRP A 154 36.33 -7.60 2.50
CA TRP A 154 35.75 -8.37 3.59
C TRP A 154 34.63 -9.30 3.12
N ARG A 155 34.40 -10.34 3.91
CA ARG A 155 33.30 -11.26 3.74
C ARG A 155 32.61 -11.50 5.08
N ILE A 156 31.29 -11.37 5.08
CA ILE A 156 30.42 -11.72 6.19
C ILE A 156 29.64 -12.97 5.79
N GLU A 157 29.74 -14.01 6.58
CA GLU A 157 28.94 -15.22 6.49
C GLU A 157 28.06 -15.32 7.72
N GLY A 158 26.93 -16.00 7.61
CA GLY A 158 26.10 -16.24 8.77
C GLY A 158 25.03 -17.29 8.52
N PHE A 159 24.34 -17.60 9.59
CA PHE A 159 23.35 -18.66 9.68
C PHE A 159 22.18 -18.18 10.54
N VAL A 160 20.96 -18.46 10.09
CA VAL A 160 19.73 -18.03 10.76
C VAL A 160 18.89 -19.24 11.14
N THR A 161 18.56 -19.35 12.43
CA THR A 161 17.59 -20.32 12.92
C THR A 161 16.40 -19.64 13.57
N ARG A 162 15.30 -20.38 13.62
CA ARG A 162 14.09 -20.03 14.36
C ARG A 162 13.51 -21.29 14.98
N ASN A 163 13.21 -21.26 16.27
CA ASN A 163 12.83 -22.45 17.03
C ASN A 163 13.83 -23.60 16.82
N GLU A 164 15.13 -23.29 16.84
CA GLU A 164 16.23 -24.25 16.63
C GLU A 164 16.28 -24.90 15.23
N GLN A 165 15.45 -24.46 14.28
CA GLN A 165 15.42 -24.95 12.90
C GLN A 165 15.99 -23.90 11.94
N PRO A 166 16.75 -24.30 10.89
CA PRO A 166 17.24 -23.36 9.89
C PRO A 166 16.08 -22.69 9.15
N VAL A 167 16.22 -21.38 8.91
CA VAL A 167 15.17 -20.61 8.21
C VAL A 167 15.59 -20.40 6.77
N ALA A 168 14.89 -21.04 5.84
CA ALA A 168 15.09 -20.79 4.41
C ALA A 168 14.41 -19.50 3.94
N GLN A 169 14.95 -18.89 2.88
CA GLN A 169 14.39 -17.70 2.22
C GLN A 169 14.22 -16.46 3.10
N ALA A 170 14.80 -16.42 4.31
CA ALA A 170 14.82 -15.23 5.14
C ALA A 170 15.62 -14.14 4.41
N ARG A 171 15.03 -12.95 4.26
CA ARG A 171 15.67 -11.86 3.53
C ARG A 171 16.65 -11.13 4.42
N ILE A 172 17.94 -11.23 4.09
CA ILE A 172 19.03 -10.56 4.78
C ILE A 172 19.40 -9.28 4.04
N SER A 173 19.40 -8.16 4.75
CA SER A 173 19.80 -6.86 4.20
C SER A 173 20.96 -6.31 5.01
N LEU A 174 21.98 -5.82 4.30
CA LEU A 174 23.12 -5.14 4.88
C LEU A 174 23.10 -3.67 4.45
N ARG A 175 23.28 -2.75 5.38
CA ARG A 175 23.33 -1.30 5.11
C ARG A 175 24.58 -0.70 5.71
N ALA A 176 25.30 0.12 4.94
CA ALA A 176 26.34 1.01 5.42
C ALA A 176 26.02 2.43 4.96
N GLU A 177 26.74 3.41 5.48
CA GLU A 177 26.58 4.83 5.13
C GLU A 177 26.81 5.08 3.63
N HIS A 178 27.88 4.52 3.07
CA HIS A 178 28.28 4.71 1.67
C HIS A 178 28.04 3.48 0.78
N ALA A 179 27.47 2.41 1.33
CA ALA A 179 27.24 1.18 0.58
C ALA A 179 25.92 0.52 0.97
N ARG A 180 25.20 0.04 -0.05
CA ARG A 180 23.98 -0.74 0.15
C ARG A 180 24.04 -2.00 -0.70
N PRO A 181 24.75 -3.05 -0.24
CA PRO A 181 24.80 -4.32 -0.93
C PRO A 181 23.40 -4.83 -1.26
N ARG A 182 23.27 -5.54 -2.39
CA ARG A 182 22.00 -6.19 -2.74
C ARG A 182 21.61 -7.16 -1.63
N PRO A 183 20.34 -7.17 -1.18
CA PRO A 183 19.85 -8.13 -0.21
C PRO A 183 20.09 -9.57 -0.66
N ARG A 184 20.32 -10.45 0.31
CA ARG A 184 20.48 -11.90 0.14
C ARG A 184 19.30 -12.62 0.76
N HIS A 185 19.11 -13.87 0.39
CA HIS A 185 18.17 -14.77 1.04
C HIS A 185 18.96 -15.94 1.60
N THR A 186 18.52 -16.46 2.73
CA THR A 186 19.08 -17.69 3.27
C THR A 186 18.72 -18.88 2.38
N ASP A 187 19.63 -19.84 2.27
CA ASP A 187 19.39 -21.10 1.57
C ASP A 187 18.56 -22.08 2.42
N ALA A 188 18.38 -23.32 1.94
CA ALA A 188 17.59 -24.34 2.65
C ALA A 188 18.16 -24.68 4.04
N ASP A 189 19.47 -24.51 4.20
CA ASP A 189 20.19 -24.75 5.44
C ASP A 189 20.29 -23.46 6.27
N GLY A 190 19.62 -22.36 5.90
CA GLY A 190 19.61 -21.13 6.70
C GLY A 190 20.87 -20.25 6.56
N PHE A 191 21.80 -20.57 5.64
CA PHE A 191 23.04 -19.82 5.46
C PHE A 191 22.88 -18.63 4.52
N PHE A 192 23.67 -17.59 4.77
CA PHE A 192 23.81 -16.45 3.88
C PHE A 192 25.27 -15.97 3.78
N THR A 193 25.58 -15.23 2.70
CA THR A 193 26.92 -14.66 2.51
C THR A 193 26.86 -13.30 1.82
N PHE A 194 27.60 -12.34 2.37
CA PHE A 194 27.98 -11.09 1.73
C PHE A 194 29.48 -11.10 1.48
N ALA A 195 29.88 -11.04 0.22
CA ALA A 195 31.28 -10.96 -0.19
C ALA A 195 31.57 -9.59 -0.82
N ARG A 196 32.86 -9.27 -0.96
CA ARG A 196 33.35 -8.04 -1.60
C ARG A 196 32.99 -6.75 -0.86
N LEU A 197 32.84 -6.84 0.47
CA LEU A 197 32.54 -5.70 1.31
C LEU A 197 33.80 -4.84 1.51
N GLN A 198 33.62 -3.52 1.55
CA GLN A 198 34.69 -2.61 1.95
C GLN A 198 34.73 -2.49 3.48
N ALA A 199 35.83 -2.02 4.03
CA ALA A 199 35.88 -1.57 5.43
C ALA A 199 34.80 -0.49 5.70
N GLY A 200 34.26 -0.48 6.90
CA GLY A 200 33.19 0.42 7.32
C GLY A 200 32.26 -0.17 8.37
N VAL A 201 31.24 0.59 8.75
CA VAL A 201 30.21 0.19 9.72
C VAL A 201 28.97 -0.29 8.98
N TYR A 202 28.53 -1.51 9.28
CA TYR A 202 27.38 -2.13 8.66
C TYR A 202 26.29 -2.46 9.68
N GLN A 203 25.04 -2.22 9.32
CA GLN A 203 23.86 -2.67 10.03
C GLN A 203 23.24 -3.86 9.30
N LEU A 204 23.17 -5.00 9.98
CA LEU A 204 22.54 -6.22 9.46
C LEU A 204 21.08 -6.31 9.91
N GLN A 205 20.20 -6.64 8.97
CA GLN A 205 18.76 -6.78 9.19
C GLN A 205 18.29 -8.11 8.61
N VAL A 206 17.51 -8.86 9.38
CA VAL A 206 16.86 -10.10 8.95
C VAL A 206 15.35 -9.85 8.91
N ARG A 207 14.73 -10.12 7.76
CA ARG A 207 13.27 -10.01 7.61
C ARG A 207 12.65 -11.40 7.52
N PHE A 208 11.69 -11.64 8.39
CA PHE A 208 10.77 -12.76 8.39
C PHE A 208 9.39 -12.28 7.90
N ASP A 209 8.44 -13.21 7.76
CA ASP A 209 7.07 -12.89 7.34
C ASP A 209 6.28 -12.11 8.41
N ASP A 210 6.64 -12.31 9.67
CA ASP A 210 5.95 -11.78 10.84
C ASP A 210 6.77 -10.76 11.65
N GLY A 211 8.00 -10.44 11.21
CA GLY A 211 8.86 -9.53 11.95
C GLY A 211 10.15 -9.15 11.25
N MET A 212 10.80 -8.11 11.78
CA MET A 212 12.13 -7.69 11.33
C MET A 212 13.08 -7.63 12.52
N LEU A 213 14.22 -8.30 12.40
CA LEU A 213 15.27 -8.36 13.40
C LEU A 213 16.45 -7.47 13.00
N PHE A 214 16.91 -6.64 13.92
CA PHE A 214 18.06 -5.76 13.76
C PHE A 214 19.21 -6.24 14.64
N LEU A 215 20.37 -6.48 14.05
CA LEU A 215 21.58 -6.80 14.80
C LEU A 215 22.32 -5.51 15.18
N PRO A 216 23.16 -5.55 16.23
CA PRO A 216 24.15 -4.51 16.50
C PRO A 216 25.04 -4.24 15.28
N SER A 217 25.60 -3.03 15.22
CA SER A 217 26.48 -2.63 14.12
C SER A 217 27.75 -3.48 14.08
N ILE A 218 28.14 -3.89 12.88
CA ILE A 218 29.34 -4.65 12.59
C ILE A 218 30.39 -3.68 12.05
N LEU A 219 31.55 -3.60 12.71
CA LEU A 219 32.70 -2.83 12.25
C LEU A 219 33.64 -3.73 11.45
N LEU A 220 34.01 -3.29 10.24
CA LEU A 220 35.05 -3.91 9.41
C LEU A 220 36.20 -2.90 9.26
N ASN A 221 37.38 -3.20 9.78
CA ASN A 221 38.55 -2.32 9.83
C ASN A 221 39.83 -3.05 9.41
N HIS A 222 40.69 -2.37 8.64
CA HIS A 222 42.05 -2.84 8.36
C HIS A 222 42.91 -2.46 9.57
N ASP A 223 42.89 -3.25 10.63
CA ASP A 223 43.85 -3.08 11.74
C ASP A 223 45.29 -3.37 11.29
#